data_AF-A0A7V9PYE1-F1
#
_entry.id   AF-A0A7V9PYE1-F1
#
_cell.length_a   1.000
_cell.length_b   1.000
_cell.length_c   1.000
_cell.angle_alpha   90.00
_cell.angle_beta   90.00
_cell.angle_gamma   90.00
#
_symmetry.space_group_name_H-M   'P 1'
#
loop_
_entity.id
_entity.type
_entity.pdbx_description
1 polymer ?
#
loop_
_entity_poly.entity_id
_entity_poly.type
_entity_poly.pdbx_seq_one_letter_code
_entity_poly.pdbx_strand_id
1 'polypeptide(L)'
;MAQQRMVFLGFGKYARADKIYALEPLVGDERGGGRRTRVWVEGVEDALVASRTERTILHDMGSEARDSVLLDGALDLAERLAAAADEGRVDLGDLGRRARRLLAATARPADAEQLF
;
A
#
# COMPACT_ATOMS: atom_id res chain seq x y z
N MET A 1 -8.66 19.70 -6.14
CA MET A 1 -9.06 18.96 -7.35
C MET A 1 -8.16 17.75 -7.46
N ALA A 2 -8.72 16.53 -7.53
CA ALA A 2 -7.92 15.32 -7.69
C ALA A 2 -7.12 15.45 -9.00
N GLN A 3 -5.81 15.49 -8.89
CA GLN A 3 -4.91 15.61 -10.03
C GLN A 3 -5.18 14.42 -10.96
N GLN A 4 -5.59 14.67 -12.20
CA GLN A 4 -5.88 13.66 -13.22
C GLN A 4 -4.58 12.89 -13.51
N ARG A 5 -4.31 11.85 -12.71
CA ARG A 5 -3.11 11.03 -12.80
C ARG A 5 -3.39 9.82 -13.68
N MET A 6 -2.47 9.55 -14.59
CA MET A 6 -2.43 8.31 -15.36
C MET A 6 -1.74 7.23 -14.52
N VAL A 7 -2.38 6.06 -14.40
CA VAL A 7 -1.86 4.90 -13.68
C VAL A 7 -1.41 3.86 -14.69
N PHE A 8 -0.16 3.43 -14.57
CA PHE A 8 0.39 2.38 -15.41
C PHE A 8 -0.11 1.01 -14.94
N LEU A 9 -0.78 0.25 -15.82
CA LEU A 9 -1.33 -1.08 -15.53
C LEU A 9 -0.40 -2.22 -15.97
N GLY A 10 0.70 -1.89 -16.68
CA GLY A 10 1.62 -2.87 -17.24
C GLY A 10 1.41 -3.10 -18.74
N PHE A 11 2.45 -3.62 -19.42
CA PHE A 11 2.45 -3.89 -20.86
C PHE A 11 1.97 -2.72 -21.73
N GLY A 12 2.36 -1.49 -21.38
CA GLY A 12 1.97 -0.27 -22.11
C GLY A 12 0.54 0.21 -21.87
N LYS A 13 -0.25 -0.45 -21.01
CA LYS A 13 -1.61 -0.03 -20.67
C LYS A 13 -1.59 1.04 -19.59
N TYR A 14 -2.42 2.07 -19.76
CA TYR A 14 -2.63 3.12 -18.76
C TYR A 14 -4.12 3.39 -18.60
N ALA A 15 -4.53 3.74 -17.40
CA ALA A 15 -5.89 4.18 -17.11
C ALA A 15 -5.85 5.44 -16.25
N ARG A 16 -6.89 6.26 -16.35
CA ARG A 16 -7.06 7.42 -15.48
C ARG A 16 -7.43 6.98 -14.07
N ALA A 17 -6.72 7.46 -13.07
CA ALA A 17 -6.97 7.11 -11.67
C ALA A 17 -8.42 7.40 -11.25
N ASP A 18 -8.97 8.53 -11.68
CA ASP A 18 -10.33 8.97 -11.33
C ASP A 18 -11.44 8.22 -12.06
N LYS A 19 -11.09 7.34 -13.00
CA LYS A 19 -12.02 6.49 -13.76
C LYS A 19 -11.95 5.01 -13.37
N ILE A 20 -10.98 4.62 -12.55
CA ILE A 20 -10.90 3.27 -11.98
C ILE A 20 -11.83 3.21 -10.78
N TYR A 21 -12.84 2.36 -10.82
CA TYR A 21 -13.82 2.22 -9.73
C TYR A 21 -13.67 0.92 -8.93
N ALA A 22 -12.99 -0.10 -9.47
CA ALA A 22 -12.71 -1.33 -8.74
C ALA A 22 -11.41 -2.01 -9.21
N LEU A 23 -10.80 -2.76 -8.28
CA LEU A 23 -9.62 -3.59 -8.50
C LEU A 23 -9.87 -4.96 -7.87
N GLU A 24 -9.67 -6.01 -8.66
CA GLU A 24 -9.90 -7.40 -8.24
C GLU A 24 -8.61 -8.21 -8.49
N PRO A 25 -7.93 -8.69 -7.44
CA PRO A 25 -6.75 -9.53 -7.59
C PRO A 25 -7.09 -10.85 -8.26
N LEU A 26 -6.30 -11.25 -9.25
CA LEU A 26 -6.44 -12.54 -9.91
C LEU A 26 -5.80 -13.65 -9.07
N VAL A 27 -6.57 -14.69 -8.79
CA VAL A 27 -6.18 -15.85 -7.98
C VAL A 27 -6.23 -17.16 -8.77
N GLY A 28 -5.58 -18.21 -8.25
CA GLY A 28 -5.58 -19.54 -8.86
C GLY A 28 -5.08 -19.56 -10.31
N ASP A 29 -5.76 -20.36 -11.13
CA ASP A 29 -5.41 -20.60 -12.54
C ASP A 29 -5.54 -19.35 -13.42
N GLU A 30 -6.32 -18.35 -12.98
CA GLU A 30 -6.49 -17.08 -13.68
C GLU A 30 -5.22 -16.21 -13.63
N ARG A 31 -4.30 -16.45 -12.69
CA ARG A 31 -3.14 -15.59 -12.46
C ARG A 31 -2.10 -15.65 -13.56
N GLY A 32 -1.95 -16.77 -14.27
CA GLY A 32 -1.08 -16.95 -15.45
C GLY A 32 0.30 -16.24 -15.40
N GLY A 33 0.92 -16.05 -16.56
CA GLY A 33 2.12 -15.23 -16.70
C GLY A 33 1.74 -13.75 -16.86
N GLY A 34 2.15 -12.90 -15.91
CA GLY A 34 1.97 -11.44 -16.04
C GLY A 34 0.54 -10.93 -15.87
N ARG A 35 -0.39 -11.73 -15.32
CA ARG A 35 -1.71 -11.26 -14.89
C ARG A 35 -1.73 -11.18 -13.35
N ARG A 36 -2.21 -10.07 -12.82
CA ARG A 36 -2.20 -9.80 -11.38
C ARG A 36 -3.53 -9.26 -10.89
N THR A 37 -4.15 -8.36 -11.65
CA THR A 37 -5.35 -7.65 -11.20
C THR A 37 -6.27 -7.32 -12.39
N ARG A 38 -7.57 -7.56 -12.24
CA ARG A 38 -8.63 -7.01 -13.09
C ARG A 38 -8.91 -5.58 -12.64
N VAL A 39 -8.93 -4.66 -13.60
CA VAL A 39 -9.10 -3.23 -13.37
C VAL A 39 -10.36 -2.78 -14.08
N TRP A 40 -11.33 -2.31 -13.30
CA TRP A 40 -12.62 -1.88 -13.79
C TRP A 40 -12.61 -0.36 -14.00
N VAL A 41 -12.85 0.06 -15.25
CA VAL A 41 -12.76 1.46 -15.68
C VAL A 41 -14.10 1.92 -16.22
N GLU A 42 -14.54 3.09 -15.79
CA GLU A 42 -15.78 3.71 -16.26
C GLU A 42 -15.80 3.83 -17.80
N GLY A 43 -16.85 3.31 -18.44
CA GLY A 43 -17.03 3.36 -19.90
C GLY A 43 -16.29 2.26 -20.68
N VAL A 44 -15.62 1.33 -20.01
CA VAL A 44 -15.04 0.12 -20.63
C VAL A 44 -15.91 -1.08 -20.24
N GLU A 45 -16.39 -1.84 -21.23
CA GLU A 45 -17.29 -2.98 -21.00
C GLU A 45 -16.60 -4.10 -20.20
N ASP A 46 -15.39 -4.48 -20.61
CA ASP A 46 -14.62 -5.55 -19.99
C ASP A 46 -13.49 -5.03 -19.10
N ALA A 47 -13.25 -5.74 -17.99
CA ALA A 47 -12.15 -5.40 -17.09
C ALA A 47 -10.79 -5.50 -17.78
N LEU A 48 -9.95 -4.49 -17.58
CA LEU A 48 -8.57 -4.51 -18.08
C LEU A 48 -7.72 -5.42 -17.20
N VAL A 49 -7.00 -6.37 -17.80
CA VAL A 49 -6.05 -7.20 -17.06
C VAL A 49 -4.70 -6.49 -16.97
N ALA A 50 -4.32 -6.16 -15.73
CA ALA A 50 -3.06 -5.55 -15.35
C ALA A 50 -2.03 -6.60 -14.93
N SER A 51 -0.74 -6.27 -15.14
CA SER A 51 0.39 -7.07 -14.67
C SER A 51 0.94 -6.63 -13.32
N ARG A 52 0.29 -5.63 -12.71
CA ARG A 52 0.61 -5.08 -11.39
C ARG A 52 -0.48 -5.48 -10.40
N THR A 53 -0.10 -5.58 -9.13
CA THR A 53 -1.01 -5.93 -8.02
C THR A 53 -1.94 -4.78 -7.68
N GLU A 54 -3.05 -5.06 -6.98
CA GLU A 54 -4.00 -4.02 -6.60
C GLU A 54 -3.36 -3.01 -5.66
N ARG A 55 -2.52 -3.46 -4.73
CA ARG A 55 -1.78 -2.57 -3.81
C ARG A 55 -0.96 -1.52 -4.56
N THR A 56 -0.22 -1.92 -5.58
CA THR A 56 0.64 -1.01 -6.33
C THR A 56 -0.19 -0.05 -7.18
N ILE A 57 -1.31 -0.51 -7.75
CA ILE A 57 -2.23 0.34 -8.52
C ILE A 57 -2.90 1.37 -7.59
N LEU A 58 -3.37 0.96 -6.40
CA LEU A 58 -3.95 1.85 -5.38
C LEU A 58 -2.98 2.94 -4.92
N HIS A 59 -1.72 2.57 -4.69
CA HIS A 59 -0.67 3.53 -4.36
C HIS A 59 -0.52 4.59 -5.47
N ASP A 60 -0.45 4.17 -6.74
CA ASP A 60 -0.30 5.09 -7.86
C ASP A 60 -1.56 5.95 -8.11
N MET A 61 -2.75 5.44 -7.73
CA MET A 61 -3.99 6.23 -7.67
C MET A 61 -3.98 7.30 -6.57
N GLY A 62 -3.01 7.26 -5.65
CA GLY A 62 -2.93 8.15 -4.48
C GLY A 62 -3.79 7.70 -3.31
N SER A 63 -4.22 6.44 -3.30
CA SER A 63 -4.99 5.85 -2.20
C SER A 63 -4.02 5.33 -1.13
N GLU A 64 -3.40 6.25 -0.38
CA GLU A 64 -2.54 5.96 0.78
C GLU A 64 -3.35 5.69 2.07
N ALA A 65 -4.68 5.67 2.01
CA ALA A 65 -5.55 5.70 3.18
C ALA A 65 -5.29 4.58 4.22
N ARG A 66 -4.77 3.40 3.81
CA ARG A 66 -4.40 2.33 4.74
C ARG A 66 -3.06 2.54 5.44
N ASP A 67 -2.13 3.26 4.82
CA ASP A 67 -0.86 3.62 5.45
C ASP A 67 -1.02 4.82 6.40
N SER A 68 -2.05 5.68 6.21
CA SER A 68 -2.26 6.86 7.07
C SER A 68 -2.38 6.53 8.57
N VAL A 69 -3.19 5.54 8.96
CA VAL A 69 -3.39 5.19 10.39
C VAL A 69 -2.12 4.60 11.02
N LEU A 70 -1.37 3.79 10.28
CA LEU A 70 -0.10 3.24 10.74
C LEU A 70 0.99 4.31 10.79
N LEU A 71 0.97 5.25 9.83
CA LEU A 71 1.89 6.38 9.76
C LEU A 71 1.62 7.37 10.90
N ASP A 72 0.36 7.68 11.18
CA ASP A 72 -0.07 8.52 12.29
C ASP A 72 0.37 7.90 13.63
N GLY A 73 0.17 6.60 13.81
CA GLY A 73 0.64 5.87 14.99
C GLY A 73 2.17 5.83 15.11
N ALA A 74 2.89 5.73 13.99
CA ALA A 74 4.34 5.78 13.97
C ALA A 74 4.88 7.20 14.29
N LEU A 75 4.19 8.24 13.83
CA LEU A 75 4.52 9.64 14.09
C LEU A 75 4.30 10.00 15.57
N ASP A 76 3.15 9.63 16.16
CA ASP A 76 2.90 9.83 17.60
C ASP A 76 3.96 9.11 18.46
N LEU A 77 4.33 7.89 18.09
CA LEU A 77 5.41 7.17 18.78
C LEU A 77 6.76 7.89 18.62
N ALA A 78 7.10 8.37 17.43
CA ALA A 78 8.35 9.09 17.18
C ALA A 78 8.43 10.39 17.98
N GLU A 79 7.34 11.16 18.06
CA GLU A 79 7.26 12.40 18.84
C GLU A 79 7.46 12.15 20.33
N ARG A 80 6.80 11.12 20.89
CA ARG A 80 6.98 10.74 22.30
C ARG A 80 8.41 10.32 22.63
N LEU A 81 9.06 9.64 21.70
CA LEU A 81 10.45 9.22 21.85
C LEU A 81 11.43 10.41 21.77
N ALA A 82 11.17 11.38 20.88
CA ALA A 82 11.94 12.61 20.79
C ALA A 82 11.81 13.45 22.06
N ALA A 83 10.59 13.63 22.58
CA ALA A 83 10.35 14.35 23.83
C ALA A 83 11.05 13.69 25.02
N ALA A 84 10.99 12.36 25.13
CA ALA A 84 11.72 11.63 26.17
C ALA A 84 13.25 11.78 26.07
N ALA A 85 13.78 11.99 24.86
CA ALA A 85 15.20 12.25 24.60
C ALA A 85 15.66 13.62 25.05
N ASP A 86 14.87 14.65 24.78
CA ASP A 86 15.16 16.01 25.23
C ASP A 86 15.13 16.12 26.76
N GLU A 87 14.32 15.30 27.44
CA GLU A 87 14.29 15.20 28.91
C GLU A 87 15.48 14.42 29.52
N GLY A 88 16.38 13.86 28.69
CA GLY A 88 17.55 13.12 29.15
C GLY A 88 17.21 11.76 29.80
N ARG A 89 16.03 11.21 29.53
CA ARG A 89 15.50 9.97 30.16
C ARG A 89 15.53 8.73 29.28
N VAL A 90 16.17 8.76 28.11
CA VAL A 90 16.24 7.59 27.21
C VAL A 90 17.60 6.93 27.19
N ASP A 91 17.56 5.61 27.35
CA ASP A 91 18.61 4.72 26.90
C ASP A 91 18.45 4.49 25.38
N LEU A 92 19.34 5.11 24.60
CA LEU A 92 19.42 4.97 23.14
C LEU A 92 19.65 3.50 22.71
N GLY A 93 20.26 2.68 23.57
CA GLY A 93 20.45 1.26 23.36
C GLY A 93 19.15 0.46 23.46
N ASP A 94 18.25 0.81 24.38
CA ASP A 94 16.92 0.19 24.47
C ASP A 94 16.01 0.60 23.30
N LEU A 95 16.08 1.87 22.93
CA LEU A 95 15.38 2.41 21.76
C LEU A 95 15.75 1.65 20.48
N GLY A 96 17.06 1.45 20.24
CA GLY A 96 17.55 0.72 19.08
C GLY A 96 17.05 -0.74 19.02
N ARG A 97 16.91 -1.40 20.18
CA ARG A 97 16.34 -2.77 20.24
C ARG A 97 14.85 -2.79 19.91
N ARG A 98 14.07 -1.84 20.42
CA ARG A 98 12.62 -1.75 20.13
C ARG A 98 12.35 -1.42 18.67
N ALA A 99 13.08 -0.46 18.11
CA ALA A 99 12.96 -0.08 16.70
C ALA A 99 13.22 -1.27 15.77
N ARG A 100 14.27 -2.07 16.03
CA ARG A 100 14.56 -3.30 15.26
C ARG A 100 13.44 -4.35 15.36
N ARG A 101 12.82 -4.51 16.53
CA ARG A 101 11.69 -5.44 16.70
C ARG A 101 10.47 -4.99 15.91
N LEU A 102 10.16 -3.70 15.93
CA LEU A 102 9.02 -3.14 15.20
C LEU A 102 9.22 -3.26 13.69
N LEU A 103 10.41 -2.92 13.18
CA LEU A 103 10.77 -3.13 11.77
C LEU A 103 10.71 -4.60 11.34
N ALA A 104 11.13 -5.52 12.22
CA ALA A 104 11.02 -6.95 11.94
C ALA A 104 9.55 -7.44 11.92
N ALA A 105 8.67 -6.82 12.69
CA ALA A 105 7.24 -7.12 12.69
C ALA A 105 6.55 -6.60 11.42
N THR A 106 6.94 -5.44 10.91
CA THR A 106 6.38 -4.85 9.68
C THR A 106 6.95 -5.48 8.40
N ALA A 107 8.11 -6.15 8.48
CA ALA A 107 8.73 -6.88 7.36
C ALA A 107 8.15 -8.28 7.14
N ARG A 108 7.34 -8.80 8.07
CA ARG A 108 6.58 -10.04 7.84
C ARG A 108 5.39 -9.68 6.96
N PRO A 109 5.22 -10.34 5.79
CA PRO A 109 4.02 -10.14 5.01
C PRO A 109 2.83 -10.48 5.91
N ALA A 110 1.86 -9.58 5.98
CA ALA A 110 0.56 -9.92 6.52
C ALA A 110 0.07 -11.11 5.70
N ASP A 111 0.09 -12.30 6.31
CA ASP A 111 -0.51 -13.48 5.73
C ASP A 111 -1.92 -13.10 5.33
N ALA A 112 -2.26 -13.52 4.12
CA ALA A 112 -3.51 -13.25 3.45
C ALA A 112 -4.68 -13.59 4.39
N GLU A 113 -5.22 -12.57 5.06
CA GLU A 113 -6.60 -12.61 5.50
C GLU A 113 -7.42 -12.60 4.21
N GLN A 114 -7.71 -13.82 3.76
CA GLN A 114 -8.78 -14.13 2.83
C GLN A 114 -10.06 -13.55 3.43
N LEU A 115 -10.38 -12.33 3.02
CA LEU A 115 -11.70 -11.76 3.21
C LEU A 115 -12.59 -12.43 2.16
N PHE A 116 -13.49 -13.26 2.68
CA PHE A 116 -14.59 -13.92 1.98
C PHE A 116 -15.36 -12.96 1.07
#